data_AF-A0A4R2CC54-F1
#
_entry.id   AF-A0A4R2CC54-F1
#
_cell.length_a   1.000
_cell.length_b   1.000
_cell.length_c   1.000
_cell.angle_alpha   90.00
_cell.angle_beta   90.00
_cell.angle_gamma   90.00
#
_symmetry.space_group_name_H-M   'P 1'
#
loop_
_entity.id
_entity.type
_entity.pdbx_description
1 polymer ?
#
loop_
_entity_poly.entity_id
_entity_poly.type
_entity_poly.pdbx_seq_one_letter_code
_entity_poly.pdbx_strand_id
1 'polypeptide(L)'
;MSETLTNENGRTVLRMERRLTHPPEKVWRALTDPSELAAWFPAAVELDLRLDGKISFTFEQGEDDFVEDPDNTGVIRAYDPPHLLEYTWGAEIQRWELASTDEGCLLTLTATYDDRPGSASFTSGWILCLDALDKALGGATIQRETYPLLHEHFIKHHALDQGTLHPDGSIHYERQLVAPKEQVWAKLAGDSPADLSTPPPGFVAEGIEAGRVLTAEAPVELSYPWQHGVVAWRLRDGNGGARLVVTQTGPAEIYLPAWRELIESLAADVLAEVVGG
;
A
#
# COMPACT_ATOMS: atom_id res chain seq x y z
N MET A 1 -12.55 -14.29 -3.81
CA MET A 1 -11.46 -13.33 -4.05
C MET A 1 -10.33 -14.11 -4.69
N SER A 2 -9.82 -13.62 -5.81
CA SER A 2 -8.69 -14.21 -6.56
C SER A 2 -7.36 -13.55 -6.21
N GLU A 3 -7.40 -12.55 -5.32
CA GLU A 3 -6.28 -11.79 -4.81
C GLU A 3 -5.44 -12.67 -3.88
N THR A 4 -4.18 -12.88 -4.22
CA THR A 4 -3.23 -13.65 -3.41
C THR A 4 -1.95 -12.86 -3.21
N LEU A 5 -1.37 -12.98 -2.02
CA LEU A 5 -0.13 -12.30 -1.65
C LEU A 5 0.89 -13.34 -1.19
N THR A 6 2.00 -13.43 -1.90
CA THR A 6 3.10 -14.36 -1.60
C THR A 6 4.41 -13.61 -1.47
N ASN A 7 5.45 -14.31 -1.00
CA ASN A 7 6.82 -13.83 -1.05
C ASN A 7 7.63 -14.71 -1.99
N GLU A 8 8.33 -14.08 -2.93
CA GLU A 8 9.21 -14.76 -3.87
C GLU A 8 10.57 -14.06 -3.88
N ASN A 9 11.63 -14.79 -3.55
CA ASN A 9 13.01 -14.27 -3.52
C ASN A 9 13.17 -12.99 -2.66
N GLY A 10 12.43 -12.91 -1.54
CA GLY A 10 12.48 -11.76 -0.64
C GLY A 10 11.59 -10.59 -1.06
N ARG A 11 10.95 -10.64 -2.23
CA ARG A 11 10.01 -9.61 -2.70
C ARG A 11 8.57 -10.04 -2.48
N THR A 12 7.67 -9.08 -2.35
CA THR A 12 6.23 -9.33 -2.27
C THR A 12 5.66 -9.51 -3.68
N VAL A 13 4.79 -10.50 -3.85
CA VAL A 13 4.10 -10.78 -5.12
C VAL A 13 2.60 -10.76 -4.86
N LEU A 14 1.91 -9.79 -5.46
CA LEU A 14 0.45 -9.71 -5.51
C LEU A 14 -0.03 -10.27 -6.84
N ARG A 15 -0.86 -11.30 -6.80
CA ARG A 15 -1.52 -11.87 -7.99
C ARG A 15 -3.02 -11.65 -7.92
N MET A 16 -3.60 -11.19 -9.02
CA MET A 16 -5.03 -10.93 -9.16
C MET A 16 -5.54 -11.45 -10.51
N GLU A 17 -6.74 -12.04 -10.51
CA GLU A 17 -7.37 -12.56 -11.73
C GLU A 17 -8.74 -11.94 -11.98
N ARG A 18 -9.03 -11.62 -13.25
CA ARG A 18 -10.32 -11.09 -13.72
C ARG A 18 -10.79 -11.86 -14.94
N ARG A 19 -12.00 -12.39 -14.88
CA ARG A 19 -12.68 -12.98 -16.05
C ARG A 19 -13.41 -11.85 -16.77
N LEU A 20 -13.07 -11.65 -18.04
CA LEU A 20 -13.64 -10.60 -18.88
C LEU A 20 -14.38 -11.26 -20.05
N THR A 21 -15.59 -10.81 -20.35
CA THR A 21 -16.44 -11.33 -21.45
C THR A 21 -16.07 -10.72 -22.81
N HIS A 22 -14.78 -10.45 -22.98
CA HIS A 22 -14.21 -9.78 -24.15
C HIS A 22 -13.06 -10.61 -24.72
N PRO A 23 -12.85 -10.57 -26.05
CA PRO A 23 -11.74 -11.29 -26.65
C PRO A 23 -10.39 -10.68 -26.21
N PRO A 24 -9.31 -11.48 -26.10
CA PRO A 24 -7.99 -11.00 -25.67
C PRO A 24 -7.49 -9.79 -26.46
N GLU A 25 -7.76 -9.71 -27.77
CA GLU A 25 -7.33 -8.61 -28.63
C GLU A 25 -7.99 -7.27 -28.24
N LYS A 26 -9.20 -7.31 -27.70
CA LYS A 26 -9.86 -6.10 -27.18
C LYS A 26 -9.23 -5.67 -25.87
N VAL A 27 -9.00 -6.61 -24.96
CA VAL A 27 -8.38 -6.30 -23.65
C VAL A 27 -6.93 -5.87 -23.83
N TRP A 28 -6.20 -6.47 -24.77
CA TRP A 28 -4.83 -6.10 -25.11
C TRP A 28 -4.72 -4.65 -25.56
N ARG A 29 -5.66 -4.16 -26.38
CA ARG A 29 -5.71 -2.72 -26.75
C ARG A 29 -5.90 -1.84 -25.52
N ALA A 30 -6.79 -2.21 -24.60
CA ALA A 30 -6.96 -1.48 -23.34
C ALA A 30 -5.73 -1.49 -22.41
N LEU A 31 -4.83 -2.49 -22.57
CA LEU A 31 -3.56 -2.58 -21.84
C LEU A 31 -2.40 -1.86 -22.54
N THR A 32 -2.51 -1.51 -23.83
CA THR A 32 -1.35 -1.08 -24.65
C THR A 32 -1.56 0.22 -25.42
N ASP A 33 -2.81 0.63 -25.67
CA ASP A 33 -3.14 1.94 -26.26
C ASP A 33 -3.22 2.99 -25.15
N PRO A 34 -2.37 4.03 -25.16
CA PRO A 34 -2.39 5.10 -24.16
C PRO A 34 -3.77 5.77 -23.98
N SER A 35 -4.55 5.89 -25.06
CA SER A 35 -5.88 6.51 -25.01
C SER A 35 -6.91 5.63 -24.31
N GLU A 36 -6.76 4.30 -24.38
CA GLU A 36 -7.62 3.36 -23.64
C GLU A 36 -7.14 3.18 -22.19
N LEU A 37 -5.82 3.16 -21.95
CA LEU A 37 -5.21 3.11 -20.62
C LEU A 37 -5.68 4.27 -19.74
N ALA A 38 -5.74 5.49 -20.29
CA ALA A 38 -6.19 6.68 -19.58
C ALA A 38 -7.61 6.58 -18.99
N ALA A 39 -8.43 5.61 -19.43
CA ALA A 39 -9.78 5.40 -18.91
C ALA A 39 -9.82 4.62 -17.58
N TRP A 40 -8.75 3.94 -17.18
CA TRP A 40 -8.78 3.01 -16.03
C TRP A 40 -7.47 2.87 -15.25
N PHE A 41 -6.33 3.13 -15.89
CA PHE A 41 -5.01 3.04 -15.27
C PHE A 41 -4.78 4.27 -14.36
N PRO A 42 -4.04 4.15 -13.23
CA PRO A 42 -3.88 5.24 -12.28
C PRO A 42 -2.99 6.40 -12.76
N ALA A 43 -2.37 6.28 -13.93
CA ALA A 43 -1.46 7.25 -14.52
C ALA A 43 -1.66 7.33 -16.04
N ALA A 44 -1.30 8.46 -16.64
CA ALA A 44 -1.08 8.51 -18.09
C ALA A 44 0.22 7.78 -18.42
N VAL A 45 0.21 6.96 -19.47
CA VAL A 45 1.32 6.06 -19.80
C VAL A 45 1.77 6.27 -21.24
N GLU A 46 3.07 6.44 -21.46
CA GLU A 46 3.68 6.35 -22.78
C GLU A 46 4.45 5.04 -22.89
N LEU A 47 4.27 4.29 -23.98
CA LEU A 47 4.86 2.96 -24.18
C LEU A 47 5.54 2.84 -25.54
N ASP A 48 6.82 2.46 -25.54
CA ASP A 48 7.51 1.94 -26.73
C ASP A 48 7.32 0.41 -26.76
N LEU A 49 6.26 -0.08 -27.44
CA LEU A 49 5.79 -1.47 -27.40
C LEU A 49 6.72 -2.47 -28.13
N ARG A 50 7.88 -2.73 -27.53
CA ARG A 50 8.86 -3.73 -27.95
C ARG A 50 9.69 -4.15 -26.75
N LEU A 51 10.37 -5.29 -26.85
CA LEU A 51 11.36 -5.68 -25.84
C LEU A 51 12.41 -4.57 -25.64
N ASP A 52 12.73 -4.28 -24.39
CA ASP A 52 13.61 -3.17 -23.95
C ASP A 52 13.10 -1.76 -24.33
N GLY A 53 11.84 -1.65 -24.75
CA GLY A 53 11.18 -0.37 -24.98
C GLY A 53 10.91 0.36 -23.67
N LYS A 54 11.02 1.69 -23.69
CA LYS A 54 10.81 2.53 -22.51
C LYS A 54 9.34 2.73 -22.20
N ILE A 55 9.05 2.90 -20.91
CA ILE A 55 7.74 3.32 -20.40
C ILE A 55 7.93 4.53 -19.48
N SER A 56 7.01 5.49 -19.55
CA SER A 56 6.90 6.61 -18.62
C SER A 56 5.49 6.68 -18.04
N PHE A 57 5.38 7.09 -16.78
CA PHE A 57 4.12 7.24 -16.06
C PHE A 57 3.98 8.69 -15.57
N THR A 58 2.82 9.30 -15.80
CA THR A 58 2.50 10.65 -15.32
C THR A 58 1.24 10.61 -14.46
N PHE A 59 1.37 11.02 -13.19
CA PHE A 59 0.25 11.10 -12.25
C PHE A 59 -0.33 12.51 -12.20
N GLU A 60 -1.66 12.62 -12.21
CA GLU A 60 -2.35 13.91 -12.09
C GLU A 60 -2.45 14.36 -10.62
N GLN A 61 -1.34 14.68 -9.94
CA GLN A 61 -1.37 15.44 -8.68
C GLN A 61 -0.13 16.34 -8.51
N GLY A 62 -0.37 17.66 -8.49
CA GLY A 62 0.58 18.69 -8.05
C GLY A 62 1.27 19.48 -9.16
N GLU A 63 1.15 20.82 -9.13
CA GLU A 63 1.97 21.75 -9.92
C GLU A 63 3.42 21.71 -9.42
N ASP A 64 4.19 20.67 -9.76
CA ASP A 64 5.64 20.76 -9.71
C ASP A 64 6.21 19.94 -10.85
N ASP A 65 7.17 20.55 -11.55
CA ASP A 65 7.67 20.21 -12.87
C ASP A 65 7.91 18.72 -13.13
N PHE A 66 7.74 18.31 -14.39
CA PHE A 66 8.22 17.03 -14.94
C PHE A 66 9.71 16.84 -14.64
N VAL A 67 10.02 16.32 -13.46
CA VAL A 67 11.29 15.69 -13.17
C VAL A 67 11.14 14.25 -13.66
N GLU A 68 12.09 13.77 -14.47
CA GLU A 68 12.25 12.33 -14.69
C GLU A 68 12.51 11.69 -13.33
N ASP A 69 11.43 11.29 -12.65
CA ASP A 69 11.50 10.48 -11.44
C ASP A 69 11.79 9.04 -11.90
N PRO A 70 12.94 8.45 -11.51
CA PRO A 70 13.23 7.06 -11.81
C PRO A 70 12.12 6.10 -11.38
N ASP A 71 11.38 6.45 -10.32
CA ASP A 71 10.25 5.66 -9.82
C ASP A 71 9.02 5.74 -10.73
N ASN A 72 8.97 6.68 -11.69
CA ASN A 72 7.91 6.84 -12.69
C ASN A 72 8.36 6.46 -14.11
N THR A 73 9.42 5.68 -14.24
CA THR A 73 9.89 5.16 -15.53
C THR A 73 10.06 3.65 -15.50
N GLY A 74 10.15 3.05 -16.70
CA GLY A 74 10.19 1.60 -16.84
C GLY A 74 10.76 1.12 -18.16
N VAL A 75 10.96 -0.19 -18.24
CA VAL A 75 11.30 -0.88 -19.48
C VAL A 75 10.45 -2.14 -19.64
N ILE A 76 10.04 -2.45 -20.87
CA ILE A 76 9.36 -3.69 -21.21
C ILE A 76 10.36 -4.85 -21.13
N ARG A 77 10.06 -5.83 -20.28
CA ARG A 77 10.88 -7.04 -20.03
C ARG A 77 10.37 -8.27 -20.76
N ALA A 78 9.08 -8.32 -21.08
CA ALA A 78 8.49 -9.35 -21.94
C ALA A 78 7.36 -8.75 -22.78
N TYR A 79 7.29 -9.15 -24.04
CA TYR A 79 6.30 -8.65 -25.00
C TYR A 79 5.95 -9.76 -26.00
N ASP A 80 4.75 -10.32 -25.85
CA ASP A 80 4.19 -11.35 -26.72
C ASP A 80 2.70 -11.03 -26.97
N PRO A 81 2.37 -10.13 -27.91
CA PRO A 81 1.00 -9.71 -28.15
C PRO A 81 0.15 -10.84 -28.77
N PRO A 82 -1.12 -11.04 -28.36
CA PRO A 82 -1.86 -10.28 -27.34
C PRO A 82 -1.84 -10.96 -25.94
N HIS A 83 -0.83 -11.77 -25.63
CA HIS A 83 -0.84 -12.70 -24.50
C HIS A 83 -0.09 -12.23 -23.27
N LEU A 84 1.02 -11.51 -23.43
CA LEU A 84 1.90 -11.15 -22.31
C LEU A 84 2.57 -9.78 -22.50
N LEU A 85 2.38 -8.92 -21.51
CA LEU A 85 3.14 -7.69 -21.32
C LEU A 85 3.73 -7.67 -19.91
N GLU A 86 5.05 -7.59 -19.81
CA GLU A 86 5.75 -7.39 -18.54
C GLU A 86 6.65 -6.17 -18.64
N TYR A 87 6.62 -5.31 -17.62
CA TYR A 87 7.48 -4.14 -17.54
C TYR A 87 7.88 -3.80 -16.11
N THR A 88 8.97 -3.05 -15.98
CA THR A 88 9.30 -2.40 -14.71
C THR A 88 8.51 -1.10 -14.53
N TRP A 89 8.23 -0.75 -13.28
CA TRP A 89 7.76 0.58 -12.88
C TRP A 89 8.61 0.98 -11.67
N GLY A 90 9.62 1.82 -11.90
CA GLY A 90 10.70 2.02 -10.94
C GLY A 90 11.36 0.67 -10.62
N ALA A 91 11.40 0.32 -9.33
CA ALA A 91 11.89 -0.97 -8.86
C ALA A 91 10.84 -2.11 -8.97
N GLU A 92 9.57 -1.79 -9.18
CA GLU A 92 8.49 -2.78 -9.25
C GLU A 92 8.43 -3.47 -10.62
N ILE A 93 7.76 -4.62 -10.67
CA ILE A 93 7.48 -5.34 -11.91
C ILE A 93 5.98 -5.56 -12.02
N GLN A 94 5.40 -5.17 -13.16
CA GLN A 94 4.01 -5.45 -13.50
C GLN A 94 3.98 -6.45 -14.66
N ARG A 95 3.34 -7.59 -14.44
CA ARG A 95 3.16 -8.64 -15.44
C ARG A 95 1.67 -8.84 -15.70
N TRP A 96 1.29 -8.67 -16.96
CA TRP A 96 -0.07 -8.79 -17.47
C TRP A 96 -0.15 -9.97 -18.42
N GLU A 97 -1.02 -10.94 -18.11
CA GLU A 97 -1.21 -12.14 -18.93
C GLU A 97 -2.68 -12.28 -19.34
N LEU A 98 -2.90 -12.62 -20.62
CA LEU A 98 -4.21 -12.86 -21.21
C LEU A 98 -4.30 -14.28 -21.77
N ALA A 99 -5.21 -15.07 -21.21
CA ALA A 99 -5.55 -16.39 -21.70
C ALA A 99 -6.98 -16.42 -22.23
N SER A 100 -7.17 -16.91 -23.47
CA SER A 100 -8.50 -17.09 -24.05
C SER A 100 -9.33 -18.08 -23.24
N THR A 101 -10.63 -17.82 -23.14
CA THR A 101 -11.63 -18.75 -22.59
C THR A 101 -12.82 -18.86 -23.54
N ASP A 102 -13.74 -19.79 -23.29
CA ASP A 102 -14.93 -19.96 -24.14
C ASP A 102 -15.85 -18.71 -24.15
N GLU A 103 -15.80 -17.89 -23.10
CA GLU A 103 -16.67 -16.71 -22.91
C GLU A 103 -15.96 -15.37 -23.10
N GLY A 104 -14.65 -15.37 -23.38
CA GLY A 104 -13.81 -14.18 -23.48
C GLY A 104 -12.36 -14.46 -23.11
N CYS A 105 -11.85 -13.85 -22.04
CA CYS A 105 -10.49 -14.10 -21.56
C CYS A 105 -10.35 -14.02 -20.03
N LEU A 106 -9.30 -14.66 -19.52
CA LEU A 106 -8.81 -14.48 -18.17
C LEU A 106 -7.64 -13.49 -18.22
N LEU A 107 -7.82 -12.33 -17.60
CA LEU A 107 -6.76 -11.38 -17.32
C LEU A 107 -6.12 -11.72 -15.97
N THR A 108 -4.80 -11.77 -15.97
CA THR A 108 -3.98 -11.96 -14.78
C THR A 108 -3.05 -10.75 -14.63
N LEU A 109 -3.07 -10.13 -13.46
CA LEU A 109 -2.06 -9.18 -13.01
C LEU A 109 -1.17 -9.87 -11.97
N THR A 110 0.14 -9.80 -12.15
CA THR A 110 1.13 -10.14 -11.12
C THR A 110 2.03 -8.92 -10.90
N ALA A 111 1.89 -8.30 -9.73
CA ALA A 111 2.67 -7.14 -9.28
C ALA A 111 3.74 -7.59 -8.28
N THR A 112 5.01 -7.30 -8.56
CA THR A 112 6.14 -7.63 -7.68
C THR A 112 6.80 -6.37 -7.16
N TYR A 113 6.89 -6.22 -5.83
CA TYR A 113 7.37 -5.01 -5.16
C TYR A 113 7.99 -5.33 -3.80
N ASP A 114 8.74 -4.37 -3.24
CA ASP A 114 9.45 -4.56 -1.97
C ASP A 114 8.64 -4.06 -0.76
N ASP A 115 7.70 -3.14 -0.97
CA ASP A 115 6.89 -2.53 0.10
C ASP A 115 5.74 -3.44 0.56
N ARG A 116 6.07 -4.49 1.31
CA ARG A 116 5.06 -5.42 1.86
C ARG A 116 3.97 -4.70 2.68
N PRO A 117 4.27 -3.79 3.63
CA PRO A 117 3.21 -3.21 4.44
C PRO A 117 2.25 -2.30 3.64
N GLY A 118 2.61 -1.89 2.42
CA GLY A 118 1.73 -1.19 1.48
C GLY A 118 0.79 -2.09 0.68
N SER A 119 0.86 -3.43 0.83
CA SER A 119 0.11 -4.39 -0.01
C SER A 119 -1.41 -4.20 0.02
N ALA A 120 -1.98 -3.69 1.12
CA ALA A 120 -3.40 -3.37 1.21
C ALA A 120 -3.78 -2.21 0.27
N SER A 121 -2.96 -1.16 0.20
CA SER A 121 -3.12 -0.04 -0.74
C SER A 121 -3.00 -0.50 -2.18
N PHE A 122 -1.98 -1.30 -2.51
CA PHE A 122 -1.82 -1.86 -3.85
C PHE A 122 -2.99 -2.74 -4.26
N THR A 123 -3.42 -3.65 -3.38
CA THR A 123 -4.55 -4.55 -3.69
C THR A 123 -5.83 -3.75 -3.92
N SER A 124 -6.13 -2.80 -3.04
CA SER A 124 -7.35 -1.98 -3.12
C SER A 124 -7.34 -1.07 -4.35
N GLY A 125 -6.21 -0.43 -4.64
CA GLY A 125 -6.04 0.39 -5.84
C GLY A 125 -6.22 -0.41 -7.12
N TRP A 126 -5.56 -1.57 -7.24
CA TRP A 126 -5.72 -2.43 -8.42
C TRP A 126 -7.13 -3.00 -8.57
N ILE A 127 -7.87 -3.26 -7.48
CA ILE A 127 -9.28 -3.64 -7.58
C ILE A 127 -10.08 -2.54 -8.27
N LEU A 128 -9.91 -1.29 -7.84
CA LEU A 128 -10.64 -0.15 -8.41
C LEU A 128 -10.24 0.09 -9.87
N CYS A 129 -8.95 0.00 -10.20
CA CYS A 129 -8.47 0.11 -11.57
C CYS A 129 -9.01 -1.02 -12.47
N LEU A 130 -9.01 -2.27 -11.99
CA LEU A 130 -9.52 -3.41 -12.75
C LEU A 130 -11.05 -3.36 -12.95
N ASP A 131 -11.79 -2.79 -11.99
CA ASP A 131 -13.23 -2.53 -12.16
C ASP A 131 -13.46 -1.40 -13.18
N ALA A 132 -12.63 -0.36 -13.17
CA ALA A 132 -12.66 0.70 -14.18
C ALA A 132 -12.32 0.16 -15.58
N LEU A 133 -11.37 -0.77 -15.68
CA LEU A 133 -11.03 -1.48 -16.92
C LEU A 133 -12.23 -2.26 -17.45
N ASP A 134 -12.86 -3.09 -16.61
CA ASP A 134 -14.02 -3.87 -17.02
C ASP A 134 -15.16 -2.95 -17.51
N LYS A 135 -15.42 -1.85 -16.79
CA LYS A 135 -16.38 -0.82 -17.24
C LYS A 135 -15.99 -0.18 -18.57
N ALA A 136 -14.73 0.21 -18.77
CA ALA A 136 -14.25 0.81 -20.01
C ALA A 136 -14.37 -0.15 -21.20
N LEU A 137 -14.23 -1.45 -20.96
CA LEU A 137 -14.46 -2.50 -21.96
C LEU A 137 -15.96 -2.73 -22.24
N GLY A 138 -16.88 -2.18 -21.44
CA GLY A 138 -18.32 -2.35 -21.60
C GLY A 138 -18.93 -3.42 -20.69
N GLY A 139 -18.20 -3.87 -19.68
CA GLY A 139 -18.68 -4.70 -18.60
C GLY A 139 -19.67 -3.98 -17.66
N ALA A 140 -20.23 -4.73 -16.72
CA ALA A 140 -21.18 -4.19 -15.75
C ALA A 140 -20.46 -3.36 -14.68
N THR A 141 -21.09 -2.28 -14.23
CA THR A 141 -20.58 -1.56 -13.06
C THR A 141 -20.84 -2.38 -11.80
N ILE A 142 -19.77 -2.71 -11.07
CA ILE A 142 -19.84 -3.37 -9.78
C ILE A 142 -19.83 -2.29 -8.69
N GLN A 143 -20.82 -2.32 -7.80
CA GLN A 143 -20.75 -1.50 -6.59
C GLN A 143 -19.71 -2.10 -5.65
N ARG A 144 -18.69 -1.31 -5.32
CA ARG A 144 -17.66 -1.66 -4.35
C ARG A 144 -17.85 -0.87 -3.06
N GLU A 145 -17.26 -1.39 -2.00
CA GLU A 145 -16.96 -0.59 -0.81
C GLU A 145 -16.00 0.56 -1.18
N THR A 146 -15.96 1.58 -0.33
CA THR A 146 -15.03 2.70 -0.52
C THR A 146 -13.57 2.24 -0.36
N TYR A 147 -12.63 2.96 -0.97
CA TYR A 147 -11.20 2.66 -0.87
C TYR A 147 -10.72 2.39 0.57
N PRO A 148 -11.07 3.23 1.58
CA PRO A 148 -10.64 3.00 2.96
C PRO A 148 -11.12 1.66 3.55
N LEU A 149 -12.35 1.25 3.22
CA LEU A 149 -12.92 -0.01 3.70
C LEU A 149 -12.27 -1.22 3.01
N LEU A 150 -12.04 -1.13 1.68
CA LEU A 150 -11.28 -2.14 0.95
C LEU A 150 -9.86 -2.28 1.50
N HIS A 151 -9.19 -1.16 1.78
CA HIS A 151 -7.85 -1.15 2.37
C HIS A 151 -7.84 -1.92 3.70
N GLU A 152 -8.72 -1.58 4.63
CA GLU A 152 -8.78 -2.25 5.94
C GLU A 152 -9.15 -3.74 5.83
N HIS A 153 -10.02 -4.10 4.88
CA HIS A 153 -10.26 -5.50 4.55
C HIS A 153 -8.96 -6.23 4.18
N PHE A 154 -8.14 -5.66 3.29
CA PHE A 154 -6.90 -6.28 2.84
C PHE A 154 -5.76 -6.21 3.85
N ILE A 155 -5.78 -5.28 4.81
CA ILE A 155 -4.89 -5.35 5.97
C ILE A 155 -5.08 -6.67 6.71
N LYS A 156 -6.34 -7.05 6.97
CA LYS A 156 -6.68 -8.31 7.65
C LYS A 156 -6.42 -9.53 6.78
N HIS A 157 -6.87 -9.48 5.53
CA HIS A 157 -6.73 -10.58 4.60
C HIS A 157 -5.26 -10.99 4.39
N HIS A 158 -4.36 -10.01 4.30
CA HIS A 158 -2.93 -10.22 4.07
C HIS A 158 -2.09 -10.33 5.35
N ALA A 159 -2.73 -10.35 6.53
CA ALA A 159 -2.11 -10.35 7.85
C ALA A 159 -1.03 -9.25 8.02
N LEU A 160 -1.34 -8.04 7.56
CA LEU A 160 -0.47 -6.85 7.64
C LEU A 160 -0.58 -6.11 8.97
N ASP A 161 -1.46 -6.58 9.86
CA ASP A 161 -1.67 -6.05 11.21
C ASP A 161 -0.82 -6.74 12.28
N GLN A 162 0.15 -7.57 11.87
CA GLN A 162 0.99 -8.35 12.77
C GLN A 162 2.35 -7.68 13.00
N GLY A 163 2.79 -7.64 14.25
CA GLY A 163 4.14 -7.22 14.59
C GLY A 163 5.15 -8.34 14.40
N THR A 164 6.42 -7.98 14.26
CA THR A 164 7.55 -8.90 14.19
C THR A 164 8.28 -8.91 15.52
N LEU A 165 8.51 -10.09 16.08
CA LEU A 165 9.44 -10.30 17.20
C LEU A 165 10.81 -10.68 16.65
N HIS A 166 11.84 -9.94 17.04
CA HIS A 166 13.23 -10.21 16.67
C HIS A 166 13.89 -11.17 17.67
N PRO A 167 14.97 -11.89 17.26
CA PRO A 167 15.67 -12.84 18.13
C PRO A 167 16.27 -12.23 19.41
N ASP A 168 16.52 -10.92 19.44
CA ASP A 168 17.01 -10.19 20.61
C ASP A 168 15.88 -9.77 21.58
N GLY A 169 14.64 -10.16 21.29
CA GLY A 169 13.44 -9.84 22.06
C GLY A 169 12.81 -8.50 21.70
N SER A 170 13.43 -7.70 20.82
CA SER A 170 12.84 -6.44 20.34
C SER A 170 11.66 -6.71 19.41
N ILE A 171 10.76 -5.74 19.32
CA ILE A 171 9.59 -5.82 18.44
C ILE A 171 9.56 -4.68 17.44
N HIS A 172 9.03 -4.96 16.26
CA HIS A 172 8.80 -4.02 15.16
C HIS A 172 7.37 -4.15 14.67
N TYR A 173 6.67 -3.02 14.58
CA TYR A 173 5.38 -2.89 13.93
C TYR A 173 5.50 -1.91 12.78
N GLU A 174 4.91 -2.25 11.64
CA GLU A 174 4.78 -1.35 10.52
C GLU A 174 3.42 -1.52 9.86
N ARG A 175 2.70 -0.42 9.66
CA ARG A 175 1.34 -0.41 9.13
C ARG A 175 1.10 0.77 8.20
N GLN A 176 0.50 0.50 7.05
CA GLN A 176 -0.07 1.53 6.19
C GLN A 176 -1.45 1.97 6.70
N LEU A 177 -1.68 3.27 6.82
CA LEU A 177 -2.96 3.87 7.21
C LEU A 177 -3.55 4.68 6.03
N VAL A 178 -4.85 4.99 6.14
CA VAL A 178 -5.66 5.65 5.09
C VAL A 178 -5.86 7.15 5.32
N ALA A 179 -5.07 7.76 6.19
CA ALA A 179 -5.12 9.20 6.48
C ALA A 179 -3.71 9.82 6.48
N PRO A 180 -3.57 11.14 6.20
CA PRO A 180 -2.30 11.86 6.29
C PRO A 180 -1.65 11.74 7.67
N LYS A 181 -0.32 11.79 7.72
CA LYS A 181 0.45 11.64 8.96
C LYS A 181 0.13 12.72 9.99
N GLU A 182 -0.27 13.91 9.56
CA GLU A 182 -0.69 15.01 10.42
C GLU A 182 -1.95 14.64 11.22
N GLN A 183 -2.93 14.01 10.55
CA GLN A 183 -4.17 13.55 11.19
C GLN A 183 -3.91 12.39 12.14
N VAL A 184 -3.08 11.43 11.72
CA VAL A 184 -2.67 10.29 12.56
C VAL A 184 -1.92 10.77 13.79
N TRP A 185 -0.97 11.70 13.63
CA TRP A 185 -0.24 12.31 14.74
C TRP A 185 -1.17 13.03 15.71
N ALA A 186 -2.11 13.84 15.19
CA ALA A 186 -3.07 14.55 16.03
C ALA A 186 -3.91 13.60 16.90
N LYS A 187 -4.34 12.46 16.36
CA LYS A 187 -5.04 11.41 17.14
C LYS A 187 -4.16 10.81 18.23
N LEU A 188 -2.90 10.50 17.91
CA LEU A 188 -1.95 9.93 18.87
C LEU A 188 -1.61 10.91 20.01
N ALA A 189 -1.44 12.19 19.67
CA ALA A 189 -1.09 13.25 20.62
C ALA A 189 -2.27 13.65 21.51
N GLY A 190 -3.50 13.59 20.99
CA GLY A 190 -4.69 14.11 21.65
C GLY A 190 -4.52 15.60 22.03
N ASP A 191 -5.00 15.97 23.22
CA ASP A 191 -4.87 17.35 23.74
C ASP A 191 -3.48 17.65 24.35
N SER A 192 -2.49 16.77 24.18
CA SER A 192 -1.20 16.90 24.87
C SER A 192 -0.38 18.09 24.34
N PRO A 193 0.17 18.94 25.21
CA PRO A 193 0.88 20.16 24.81
C PRO A 193 2.21 19.86 24.12
N ALA A 194 2.72 20.83 23.36
CA ALA A 194 3.96 20.71 22.57
C ALA A 194 5.26 20.47 23.37
N ASP A 195 5.24 20.67 24.70
CA ASP A 195 6.35 20.38 25.62
C ASP A 195 6.13 19.00 26.28
N LEU A 196 6.18 17.93 25.49
CA LEU A 196 5.93 16.58 25.97
C LEU A 196 7.06 16.11 26.89
N SER A 197 7.01 16.49 28.16
CA SER A 197 7.86 15.86 29.19
C SER A 197 7.52 14.38 29.39
N THR A 198 6.28 13.98 29.10
CA THR A 198 5.81 12.59 29.09
C THR A 198 5.14 12.27 27.75
N PRO A 199 5.31 11.05 27.20
CA PRO A 199 4.64 10.70 25.95
C PRO A 199 3.11 10.71 26.12
N PRO A 200 2.34 11.19 25.13
CA PRO A 200 0.89 11.13 25.15
C PRO A 200 0.40 9.67 25.22
N PRO A 201 -0.79 9.41 25.82
CA PRO A 201 -1.32 8.04 25.94
C PRO A 201 -1.43 7.28 24.62
N GLY A 202 -1.75 7.97 23.51
CA GLY A 202 -1.83 7.34 22.19
C GLY A 202 -0.50 6.77 21.70
N PHE A 203 0.63 7.21 22.25
CA PHE A 203 1.96 6.69 21.91
C PHE A 203 2.43 5.55 22.83
N VAL A 204 1.66 5.12 23.82
CA VAL A 204 2.09 4.16 24.85
C VAL A 204 1.12 2.98 24.94
N ALA A 205 1.59 1.78 24.56
CA ALA A 205 0.80 0.56 24.70
C ALA A 205 0.57 0.18 26.16
N GLU A 206 -0.51 -0.55 26.42
CA GLU A 206 -0.90 -0.97 27.77
C GLU A 206 0.23 -1.72 28.49
N GLY A 207 0.45 -1.40 29.77
CA GLY A 207 1.44 -2.04 30.62
C GLY A 207 2.87 -1.56 30.43
N ILE A 208 3.14 -0.61 29.51
CA ILE A 208 4.46 0.00 29.35
C ILE A 208 4.60 1.19 30.30
N GLU A 209 5.60 1.11 31.18
CA GLU A 209 6.03 2.25 31.98
C GLU A 209 6.97 3.15 31.17
N ALA A 210 6.40 4.21 30.59
CA ALA A 210 7.14 5.17 29.79
C ALA A 210 7.92 6.17 30.65
N GLY A 211 9.19 6.38 30.31
CA GLY A 211 10.01 7.45 30.87
C GLY A 211 9.83 8.78 30.14
N ARG A 212 10.68 9.75 30.48
CA ARG A 212 10.68 11.08 29.87
C ARG A 212 10.98 10.99 28.37
N VAL A 213 10.22 11.73 27.56
CA VAL A 213 10.45 11.83 26.11
C VAL A 213 11.89 12.25 25.82
N LEU A 214 12.52 11.55 24.87
CA LEU A 214 13.87 11.82 24.37
C LEU A 214 13.83 12.71 23.14
N THR A 215 12.98 12.36 22.17
CA THR A 215 12.75 13.14 20.95
C THR A 215 11.25 13.25 20.66
N ALA A 216 10.83 14.40 20.15
CA ALA A 216 9.49 14.64 19.64
C ALA A 216 9.57 15.68 18.52
N GLU A 217 9.29 15.26 17.30
CA GLU A 217 9.21 16.10 16.11
C GLU A 217 7.88 15.78 15.42
N ALA A 218 6.87 16.61 15.64
CA ALA A 218 5.57 16.42 15.01
C ALA A 218 5.62 16.79 13.52
N PRO A 219 4.99 16.02 12.61
CA PRO A 219 4.26 14.76 12.82
C PRO A 219 5.12 13.51 12.56
N VAL A 220 6.45 13.61 12.66
CA VAL A 220 7.42 12.64 12.12
C VAL A 220 7.84 11.59 13.13
N GLU A 221 8.26 11.94 14.34
CA GLU A 221 8.81 10.98 15.30
C GLU A 221 8.60 11.33 16.77
N LEU A 222 8.49 10.30 17.60
CA LEU A 222 8.46 10.41 19.06
C LEU A 222 9.19 9.22 19.68
N SER A 223 10.09 9.46 20.64
CA SER A 223 10.79 8.38 21.35
C SER A 223 10.88 8.61 22.85
N TYR A 224 10.89 7.52 23.61
CA TYR A 224 11.00 7.55 25.08
C TYR A 224 11.62 6.24 25.60
N PRO A 225 12.34 6.27 26.74
CA PRO A 225 12.85 5.05 27.34
C PRO A 225 11.70 4.29 28.01
N TRP A 226 11.85 2.97 28.08
CA TRP A 226 11.06 2.08 28.91
C TRP A 226 12.01 1.15 29.68
N GLN A 227 11.51 0.35 30.62
CA GLN A 227 12.31 -0.44 31.57
C GLN A 227 13.60 -1.06 31.02
N HIS A 228 13.57 -1.62 29.80
CA HIS A 228 14.69 -2.35 29.21
C HIS A 228 15.24 -1.78 27.90
N GLY A 229 14.79 -0.59 27.49
CA GLY A 229 15.21 -0.03 26.21
C GLY A 229 14.50 1.26 25.83
N VAL A 230 14.21 1.42 24.55
CA VAL A 230 13.55 2.61 23.98
C VAL A 230 12.39 2.17 23.11
N VAL A 231 11.27 2.88 23.23
CA VAL A 231 10.19 2.87 22.25
C VAL A 231 10.40 4.05 21.30
N ALA A 232 10.31 3.80 20.00
CA ALA A 232 10.36 4.83 18.98
C ALA A 232 9.21 4.67 17.98
N TRP A 233 8.49 5.76 17.77
CA TRP A 233 7.46 5.94 16.77
C TRP A 233 7.98 6.76 15.61
N ARG A 234 7.61 6.38 14.40
CA ARG A 234 7.80 7.19 13.20
C ARG A 234 6.56 7.16 12.33
N LEU A 235 6.20 8.32 11.79
CA LEU A 235 5.24 8.45 10.70
C LEU A 235 5.96 9.06 9.49
N ARG A 236 5.72 8.49 8.33
CA ARG A 236 6.14 9.05 7.04
C ARG A 236 5.00 8.96 6.04
N ASP A 237 5.14 9.64 4.92
CA ASP A 237 4.19 9.48 3.83
C ASP A 237 4.33 8.07 3.23
N GLY A 238 3.20 7.47 2.90
CA GLY A 238 3.10 6.15 2.30
C GLY A 238 1.97 6.12 1.26
N ASN A 239 1.81 4.98 0.58
CA ASN A 239 0.80 4.85 -0.46
C ASN A 239 -0.62 4.91 0.12
N GLY A 240 -1.33 6.02 -0.14
CA GLY A 240 -2.70 6.25 0.33
C GLY A 240 -2.85 6.84 1.73
N GLY A 241 -1.74 7.17 2.42
CA GLY A 241 -1.77 7.78 3.75
C GLY A 241 -0.48 7.53 4.54
N ALA A 242 -0.52 7.70 5.85
CA ALA A 242 0.64 7.57 6.71
C ALA A 242 1.15 6.13 6.79
N ARG A 243 2.47 5.97 6.64
CA ARG A 243 3.17 4.75 7.09
C ARG A 243 3.61 4.93 8.53
N LEU A 244 3.03 4.12 9.41
CA LEU A 244 3.34 4.07 10.84
C LEU A 244 4.38 2.98 11.10
N VAL A 245 5.41 3.32 11.87
CA VAL A 245 6.43 2.39 12.35
C VAL A 245 6.58 2.55 13.86
N VAL A 246 6.55 1.43 14.60
CA VAL A 246 6.88 1.38 16.03
C VAL A 246 7.97 0.35 16.25
N THR A 247 9.00 0.74 16.98
CA THR A 247 10.04 -0.18 17.47
C THR A 247 10.11 -0.10 18.99
N GLN A 248 10.25 -1.24 19.65
CA GLN A 248 10.55 -1.31 21.08
C GLN A 248 11.73 -2.25 21.29
N THR A 249 12.86 -1.69 21.74
CA THR A 249 14.11 -2.44 21.98
C THR A 249 14.12 -3.06 23.37
N GLY A 250 14.87 -4.16 23.55
CA GLY A 250 14.86 -4.95 24.78
C GLY A 250 13.82 -6.07 24.73
N PRO A 251 13.76 -6.96 25.74
CA PRO A 251 12.86 -8.13 25.77
C PRO A 251 11.39 -7.70 25.91
N ALA A 252 10.74 -7.46 24.77
CA ALA A 252 9.42 -6.83 24.67
C ALA A 252 8.32 -7.78 24.17
N GLU A 253 8.60 -9.08 24.04
CA GLU A 253 7.66 -10.09 23.52
C GLU A 253 6.26 -10.01 24.16
N ILE A 254 6.19 -9.80 25.47
CA ILE A 254 4.93 -9.73 26.21
C ILE A 254 4.04 -8.55 25.80
N TYR A 255 4.61 -7.52 25.19
CA TYR A 255 3.89 -6.32 24.74
C TYR A 255 3.42 -6.41 23.29
N LEU A 256 3.78 -7.48 22.56
CA LEU A 256 3.39 -7.64 21.16
C LEU A 256 1.86 -7.53 20.99
N PRO A 257 0.99 -8.17 21.81
CA PRO A 257 -0.46 -8.01 21.68
C PRO A 257 -0.95 -6.59 22.01
N ALA A 258 -0.40 -5.95 23.05
CA ALA A 258 -0.79 -4.62 23.48
C ALA A 258 -0.51 -3.56 22.39
N TRP A 259 0.61 -3.69 21.67
CA TRP A 259 0.89 -2.85 20.50
C TRP A 259 -0.09 -3.06 19.37
N ARG A 260 -0.43 -4.33 19.07
CA ARG A 260 -1.43 -4.62 18.04
C ARG A 260 -2.76 -3.97 18.39
N GLU A 261 -3.24 -4.12 19.62
CA GLU A 261 -4.51 -3.54 20.06
C GLU A 261 -4.53 -2.01 19.95
N LEU A 262 -3.46 -1.34 20.40
CA LEU A 262 -3.35 0.11 20.27
C LEU A 262 -3.37 0.57 18.80
N ILE A 263 -2.58 -0.07 17.95
CA ILE A 263 -2.47 0.30 16.52
C ILE A 263 -3.79 0.00 15.78
N GLU A 264 -4.48 -1.08 16.15
CA GLU A 264 -5.80 -1.43 15.62
C GLU A 264 -6.88 -0.43 16.03
N SER A 265 -6.89 0.00 17.29
CA SER A 265 -7.79 1.06 17.76
C SER A 265 -7.56 2.35 16.98
N LEU A 266 -6.29 2.75 16.83
CA LEU A 266 -5.93 3.93 16.02
C LEU A 266 -6.42 3.81 14.59
N ALA A 267 -6.21 2.67 13.93
CA ALA A 267 -6.64 2.44 12.55
C ALA A 267 -8.17 2.51 12.41
N ALA A 268 -8.91 1.94 13.36
CA ALA A 268 -10.37 2.02 13.39
C ALA A 268 -10.87 3.46 13.55
N ASP A 269 -10.25 4.24 14.44
CA ASP A 269 -10.60 5.64 14.67
C ASP A 269 -10.25 6.54 13.47
N VAL A 270 -9.16 6.23 12.76
CA VAL A 270 -8.80 6.88 11.50
C VAL A 270 -9.82 6.54 10.42
N LEU A 271 -10.15 5.26 10.26
CA LEU A 271 -11.11 4.80 9.26
C LEU A 271 -12.49 5.44 9.45
N ALA A 272 -12.98 5.49 10.69
CA ALA A 272 -14.29 6.05 11.02
C ALA A 272 -14.38 7.54 10.65
N GLU A 273 -13.30 8.31 10.83
CA GLU A 273 -13.25 9.72 10.45
C GLU A 273 -13.22 9.89 8.92
N VAL A 274 -12.40 9.10 8.22
CA VAL A 274 -12.30 9.17 6.75
C VAL A 274 -13.59 8.74 6.05
N VAL A 275 -14.32 7.77 6.61
CA VAL A 275 -15.61 7.30 6.04
C VAL A 275 -16.79 8.18 6.48
N GLY A 276 -16.69 8.84 7.64
CA GLY A 276 -17.76 9.66 8.21
C GLY A 276 -17.73 11.15 7.82
N GLY A 277 -16.60 11.65 7.32
CA GLY A 277 -16.43 13.01 6.80
C GLY A 277 -16.87 13.15 5.35
#